data_AF-A0A1H6Q581-F1
#
_entry.id   AF-A0A1H6Q581-F1
#
_cell.length_a   1.000
_cell.length_b   1.000
_cell.length_c   1.000
_cell.angle_alpha   90.00
_cell.angle_beta   90.00
_cell.angle_gamma   90.00
#
_symmetry.space_group_name_H-M   'P 1'
#
loop_
_entity.id
_entity.type
_entity.pdbx_description
1 polymer ?
#
loop_
_entity_poly.entity_id
_entity_poly.type
_entity_poly.pdbx_seq_one_letter_code
_entity_poly.pdbx_strand_id
1 'polypeptide(L)' 'MRRTSLFTAALLLAGNLSLTGCVVVPAHRARVWVPGYWAPHHVWVEGHWRR' A
#
# COMPACT_ATOMS: atom_id res chain seq x y z
N MET A 1 33.13 -11.49 23.34
CA MET A 1 32.40 -12.13 22.21
C MET A 1 30.98 -12.57 22.55
N ARG A 2 30.65 -13.12 23.73
CA ARG A 2 29.27 -13.54 24.08
C ARG A 2 28.24 -12.41 24.20
N ARG A 3 28.61 -11.25 24.76
CA ARG A 3 27.68 -10.10 24.95
C ARG A 3 27.26 -9.47 23.64
N THR A 4 28.20 -9.27 22.72
CA THR A 4 27.92 -8.71 21.39
C THR A 4 26.94 -9.57 20.60
N SER A 5 27.10 -10.90 20.61
CA SER A 5 26.13 -11.81 19.95
C SER A 5 24.72 -11.73 20.52
N LEU A 6 24.57 -11.55 21.84
CA LEU A 6 23.26 -11.39 22.47
C LEU A 6 22.56 -10.11 22.01
N PHE A 7 23.30 -9.01 21.91
CA PHE A 7 22.76 -7.75 21.39
C PHE A 7 22.35 -7.86 19.92
N THR A 8 23.16 -8.51 19.08
CA THR A 8 22.82 -8.71 17.67
C THR A 8 21.56 -9.56 17.52
N ALA A 9 21.43 -10.63 18.30
CA ALA A 9 20.24 -11.49 18.29
C ALA A 9 18.99 -10.71 18.72
N ALA A 10 19.09 -9.91 19.79
CA ALA A 10 17.98 -9.08 20.26
C ALA A 10 17.53 -8.05 19.20
N LEU A 11 18.49 -7.43 18.49
CA LEU A 11 18.21 -6.47 17.41
C LEU A 11 17.49 -7.14 16.23
N LEU A 12 17.91 -8.34 15.83
CA LEU A 12 17.28 -9.11 14.76
C LEU A 12 15.85 -9.55 15.13
N LEU A 13 15.64 -9.97 16.38
CA LEU A 13 14.32 -10.33 16.88
C LEU A 13 13.38 -9.12 16.90
N ALA A 14 13.82 -7.98 17.44
CA ALA A 14 13.04 -6.75 17.48
C ALA A 14 12.68 -6.25 16.06
N GLY A 15 13.62 -6.33 15.12
CA GLY A 15 13.38 -6.00 13.71
C GLY A 15 12.31 -6.87 13.07
N ASN A 16 12.42 -8.20 13.21
CA ASN A 16 11.43 -9.13 12.66
C ASN A 16 10.04 -8.95 13.29
N LEU A 17 9.97 -8.77 14.61
CA LEU A 17 8.70 -8.49 15.30
C LEU A 17 8.06 -7.19 14.78
N SER A 18 8.84 -6.14 14.54
CA SER A 18 8.35 -4.88 13.96
C SER A 18 7.79 -5.06 12.54
N LEU A 19 8.33 -6.01 11.76
CA LEU A 19 7.90 -6.32 10.40
C LEU A 19 6.64 -7.20 10.35
N THR A 20 6.28 -7.93 11.41
CA THR A 20 5.09 -8.82 11.39
C THR A 20 3.76 -8.05 11.24
N GLY A 21 3.72 -6.77 11.58
CA GLY A 21 2.56 -5.90 11.34
C GLY A 21 2.54 -5.24 9.95
N CYS A 22 3.63 -5.33 9.17
CA CYS A 22 3.72 -4.75 7.84
C CYS A 22 3.03 -5.64 6.80
N VAL A 23 1.71 -5.52 6.69
CA VAL A 23 0.96 -6.11 5.57
C VAL A 23 1.27 -5.29 4.31
N VAL A 24 2.13 -5.82 3.43
CA VAL A 24 2.34 -5.27 2.09
C VAL A 24 1.13 -5.63 1.25
N VAL A 25 0.13 -4.75 1.20
CA VAL A 25 -0.98 -4.89 0.25
C VAL A 25 -0.45 -4.44 -1.12
N PRO A 26 -0.45 -5.31 -2.14
CA PRO A 26 -0.09 -4.87 -3.49
C PRO A 26 -1.08 -3.78 -3.89
N ALA A 27 -0.56 -2.66 -4.39
CA ALA A 27 -1.37 -1.62 -5.01
C ALA A 27 -2.01 -2.22 -6.26
N HIS A 28 -3.14 -2.91 -6.08
CA HIS A 28 -3.98 -3.29 -7.21
C HIS A 28 -4.38 -1.98 -7.87
N ARG A 29 -4.07 -1.83 -9.15
CA ARG A 29 -4.70 -0.83 -10.02
C ARG A 29 -6.18 -1.20 -10.09
N ALA A 30 -6.91 -0.85 -9.04
CA ALA A 30 -8.33 -1.08 -8.95
C ALA A 30 -8.94 -0.21 -10.04
N ARG A 31 -9.56 -0.85 -11.04
CA ARG A 31 -10.40 -0.12 -11.97
C ARG A 31 -11.58 0.40 -11.18
N VAL A 32 -11.66 1.71 -11.06
CA VAL A 32 -12.77 2.37 -10.35
C VAL A 32 -13.79 2.77 -11.40
N TRP A 33 -15.05 2.40 -11.18
CA TRP A 33 -16.15 2.89 -12.00
C TRP A 33 -16.40 4.36 -11.68
N VAL A 34 -16.39 5.21 -12.70
CA VAL A 34 -16.71 6.63 -12.59
C VAL A 34 -18.12 6.82 -13.17
N PRO A 35 -19.12 7.26 -12.38
CA PRO A 35 -20.44 7.62 -12.89
C PRO A 35 -20.35 8.73 -13.94
N GLY A 36 -21.34 8.79 -14.83
CA GLY A 36 -21.40 9.87 -15.82
C GLY A 36 -21.50 11.25 -15.16
N TYR A 37 -20.80 12.24 -15.71
CA TYR A 37 -20.74 13.58 -15.14
C TYR A 37 -20.59 14.65 -16.22
N TRP A 38 -20.97 15.88 -15.87
CA TRP A 38 -20.70 17.05 -16.70
C TRP A 38 -19.28 17.56 -16.46
N ALA A 39 -18.45 17.49 -17.49
CA ALA A 39 -17.12 18.07 -17.49
C ALA A 39 -17.19 19.59 -17.71
N PRO A 40 -16.09 20.33 -17.42
CA PRO A 40 -15.96 21.70 -17.87
C PRO A 40 -16.28 21.82 -19.37
N HIS A 41 -16.84 22.97 -19.76
CA HIS A 41 -17.29 23.27 -21.13
C HIS A 41 -18.61 22.58 -21.53
N HIS A 42 -19.42 22.15 -20.56
CA HIS A 42 -20.74 21.53 -20.79
C HIS A 42 -20.65 20.28 -21.69
N VAL A 43 -19.61 19.46 -21.49
CA VAL A 43 -19.47 18.18 -22.17
C VAL A 43 -19.94 17.08 -21.23
N TRP A 44 -20.85 16.24 -21.70
CA TRP A 44 -21.26 15.04 -20.97
C TRP A 44 -20.20 13.95 -21.14
N VAL A 45 -19.69 13.43 -20.02
CA VAL A 45 -18.78 12.29 -20.00
C VAL A 45 -19.58 11.08 -19.55
N GLU A 46 -19.67 10.07 -20.41
CA GLU A 46 -20.31 8.81 -20.08
C GLU A 46 -19.54 8.07 -18.98
N GLY A 47 -20.28 7.25 -18.22
CA GLY A 47 -19.70 6.43 -17.16
C GLY A 47 -18.64 5.47 -17.73
N HIS A 48 -17.49 5.40 -17.08
CA HIS A 48 -16.38 4.60 -17.57
C HIS A 48 -15.52 4.03 -16.44
N TRP A 49 -14.79 2.98 -16.76
CA TRP A 49 -13.77 2.44 -15.88
C TRP A 49 -12.49 3.27 -15.99
N ARG A 50 -12.07 3.88 -14.88
CA ARG A 50 -10.77 4.56 -14.79
C ARG A 50 -9.66 3.51 -14.72
N ARG A 51 -8.68 3.63 -15.62
CA ARG A 51 -7.48 2.77 -15.65
C ARG A 51 -6.41 3.24 -14.68
#